data_AF-A0A2N2NK58-F1
#
_entry.id   AF-A0A2N2NK58-F1
#
_cell.length_a   1.000
_cell.length_b   1.000
_cell.length_c   1.000
_cell.angle_alpha   90.00
_cell.angle_beta   90.00
_cell.angle_gamma   90.00
#
_symmetry.space_group_name_H-M   'P 1'
#
loop_
_entity.id
_entity.type
_entity.pdbx_description
1 polymer ?
#
loop_
_entity_poly.entity_id
_entity_poly.type
_entity_poly.pdbx_seq_one_letter_code
_entity_poly.pdbx_strand_id
1 'polypeptide(L)'
;MGGKSPAIVDASADLDVAASRIVWEKFFNAGQTCIAPDYLLVEKNIHADLILRMKEKITAYYSETPQNSPDLARIINQDHFKRLVGLLDADKVVHGGQTDADTLYIAPTILDQVTMEDVIMGEEIFGPILPVITFENLEEALEMIQMNPLSFHPGRIIRKKDNCRSAIWWRMYQ
;
A
#
# COMPACT_ATOMS: atom_id res chain seq x y z
N MET A 1 4.78 -19.36 3.45
CA MET A 1 4.61 -18.92 2.05
C MET A 1 3.95 -17.56 2.11
N GLY A 2 4.59 -16.55 1.53
CA GLY A 2 4.06 -15.18 1.45
C GLY A 2 3.35 -14.95 0.11
N GLY A 3 2.95 -13.71 -0.13
CA GLY A 3 2.37 -13.25 -1.39
C GLY A 3 1.78 -11.85 -1.27
N LYS A 4 1.39 -11.27 -2.40
CA LYS A 4 0.93 -9.88 -2.47
C LYS A 4 -0.50 -9.78 -1.95
N SER A 5 -0.67 -9.11 -0.81
CA SER A 5 -1.98 -8.91 -0.19
C SER A 5 -2.64 -7.62 -0.72
N PRO A 6 -3.74 -7.69 -1.48
CA PRO A 6 -4.45 -6.49 -1.92
C PRO A 6 -5.23 -5.84 -0.78
N ALA A 7 -5.21 -4.51 -0.74
CA ALA A 7 -6.24 -3.71 -0.09
C ALA A 7 -7.19 -3.14 -1.14
N ILE A 8 -8.50 -3.29 -0.96
CA ILE A 8 -9.52 -2.77 -1.88
C ILE A 8 -10.32 -1.68 -1.16
N VAL A 9 -10.46 -0.52 -1.79
CA VAL A 9 -11.30 0.60 -1.31
C VAL A 9 -12.28 0.99 -2.40
N ASP A 10 -13.58 0.84 -2.12
CA ASP A 10 -14.65 1.28 -3.01
C ASP A 10 -15.28 2.60 -2.54
N ALA A 11 -16.11 3.22 -3.38
CA ALA A 11 -16.73 4.52 -3.10
C ALA A 11 -17.68 4.52 -1.89
N SER A 12 -18.00 3.35 -1.32
CA SER A 12 -18.76 3.29 -0.07
C SER A 12 -17.91 3.59 1.16
N ALA A 13 -16.57 3.51 1.07
CA ALA A 13 -15.68 3.63 2.21
C ALA A 13 -15.70 5.01 2.88
N ASP A 14 -15.45 5.04 4.19
CA ASP A 14 -15.01 6.25 4.88
C ASP A 14 -13.54 6.49 4.55
N LEU A 15 -13.26 7.48 3.72
CA LEU A 15 -11.90 7.70 3.20
C LEU A 15 -10.91 8.14 4.28
N ASP A 16 -11.35 8.79 5.37
CA ASP A 16 -10.45 9.18 6.47
C ASP A 16 -9.99 7.95 7.25
N VAL A 17 -10.95 7.07 7.57
CA VAL A 17 -10.68 5.80 8.26
C VAL A 17 -9.86 4.88 7.37
N ALA A 18 -10.22 4.77 6.08
CA ALA A 18 -9.49 3.95 5.11
C ALA A 18 -8.04 4.42 4.96
N ALA A 19 -7.81 5.71 4.69
CA ALA A 19 -6.47 6.27 4.56
C ALA A 19 -5.62 6.04 5.81
N SER A 20 -6.18 6.32 6.99
CA SER A 20 -5.49 6.14 8.27
C SER A 20 -5.05 4.68 8.48
N ARG A 21 -5.92 3.71 8.19
CA ARG A 21 -5.61 2.29 8.34
C ARG A 21 -4.59 1.81 7.33
N ILE A 22 -4.77 2.13 6.05
CA ILE A 22 -3.85 1.73 4.98
C ILE A 22 -2.44 2.25 5.28
N VAL A 23 -2.32 3.53 5.64
CA VAL A 23 -1.03 4.15 5.98
C VAL A 23 -0.40 3.47 7.19
N TRP A 24 -1.17 3.25 8.27
CA TRP A 24 -0.63 2.59 9.45
C TRP A 24 -0.15 1.16 9.13
N GLU A 25 -0.97 0.36 8.46
CA GLU A 25 -0.63 -1.04 8.13
C GLU A 25 0.52 -1.16 7.14
N LYS A 26 0.58 -0.26 6.15
CA LYS A 26 1.62 -0.29 5.13
C LYS A 26 2.98 0.14 5.66
N PHE A 27 3.03 1.20 6.46
CA PHE A 27 4.29 1.83 6.85
C PHE A 27 4.75 1.41 8.25
N PHE A 28 3.93 0.68 9.01
CA PHE A 28 4.37 0.00 10.23
C PHE A 28 5.55 -0.94 9.92
N ASN A 29 6.60 -0.87 10.76
CA ASN A 29 7.86 -1.58 10.55
C ASN A 29 8.49 -1.33 9.16
N ALA A 30 8.28 -0.14 8.58
CA ALA A 30 8.68 0.20 7.21
C ALA A 30 8.15 -0.81 6.17
N GLY A 31 6.94 -1.34 6.36
CA GLY A 31 6.31 -2.29 5.45
C GLY A 31 6.91 -3.69 5.42
N GLN A 32 7.85 -3.99 6.33
CA GLN A 32 8.45 -5.32 6.50
C GLN A 32 7.56 -6.20 7.39
N THR A 33 6.30 -6.36 6.98
CA THR A 33 5.28 -7.11 7.72
C THR A 33 4.53 -8.01 6.75
N CYS A 34 4.47 -9.31 7.02
CA CYS A 34 3.88 -10.31 6.10
C CYS A 34 2.38 -10.13 5.81
N ILE A 35 1.68 -9.36 6.64
CA ILE A 35 0.25 -9.05 6.49
C ILE A 35 0.00 -7.59 6.07
N ALA A 36 1.07 -6.84 5.77
CA ALA A 36 0.91 -5.48 5.27
C ALA A 36 0.20 -5.51 3.90
N PRO A 37 -0.63 -4.51 3.60
CA PRO A 37 -1.15 -4.36 2.25
C PRO A 37 0.05 -4.17 1.30
N ASP A 38 0.15 -5.04 0.30
CA ASP A 38 1.25 -4.98 -0.64
C ASP A 38 0.98 -3.91 -1.70
N TYR A 39 -0.25 -3.89 -2.25
CA TYR A 39 -0.76 -2.90 -3.19
C TYR A 39 -2.21 -2.50 -2.86
N LEU A 40 -2.62 -1.32 -3.35
CA LEU A 40 -3.95 -0.75 -3.18
C LEU A 40 -4.72 -0.78 -4.50
N LEU A 41 -5.90 -1.38 -4.47
CA LEU A 41 -6.94 -1.25 -5.48
C LEU A 41 -7.95 -0.21 -5.00
N VAL A 42 -8.18 0.84 -5.77
CA VAL A 42 -9.10 1.92 -5.40
C VAL A 42 -10.08 2.23 -6.53
N GLU A 43 -11.34 2.43 -6.20
CA GLU A 43 -12.34 2.82 -7.19
C GLU A 43 -11.99 4.21 -7.74
N LYS A 44 -11.99 4.31 -9.07
CA LYS A 44 -11.56 5.50 -9.84
C LYS A 44 -12.17 6.81 -9.34
N ASN A 45 -13.44 6.79 -8.90
CA ASN A 45 -14.17 7.98 -8.46
C ASN A 45 -13.66 8.58 -7.13
N ILE A 46 -13.00 7.80 -6.29
CA ILE A 46 -12.50 8.23 -4.97
C ILE A 46 -10.96 8.26 -4.87
N HIS A 47 -10.29 7.87 -5.96
CA HIS A 47 -8.84 7.71 -6.03
C HIS A 47 -8.07 8.96 -5.58
N ALA A 48 -8.37 10.12 -6.17
CA ALA A 48 -7.65 11.36 -5.90
C ALA A 48 -7.81 11.80 -4.43
N ASP A 49 -9.03 11.73 -3.91
CA ASP A 49 -9.35 12.08 -2.51
C ASP A 49 -8.67 11.14 -1.52
N LEU A 50 -8.64 9.84 -1.82
CA LEU A 50 -7.95 8.86 -0.97
C LEU A 50 -6.44 9.09 -0.96
N ILE A 51 -5.83 9.34 -2.12
CA ILE A 51 -4.40 9.66 -2.23
C ILE A 51 -4.07 10.90 -1.40
N LEU A 52 -4.85 11.97 -1.52
CA LEU A 52 -4.65 13.19 -0.73
C LEU A 52 -4.66 12.89 0.78
N ARG A 53 -5.69 12.19 1.26
CA ARG A 53 -5.82 11.82 2.67
C ARG A 53 -4.67 10.92 3.14
N MET A 54 -4.21 9.97 2.31
CA MET A 54 -3.06 9.14 2.67
C MET A 54 -1.80 9.97 2.87
N LYS A 55 -1.53 10.96 2.01
CA LYS A 55 -0.39 11.89 2.18
C LYS A 55 -0.48 12.67 3.50
N GLU A 56 -1.67 13.16 3.83
CA GLU A 56 -1.92 13.85 5.10
C GLU A 56 -1.67 12.93 6.31
N LYS A 57 -2.12 11.67 6.26
CA LYS A 57 -1.89 10.70 7.33
C LYS A 57 -0.42 10.31 7.47
N ILE A 58 0.32 10.15 6.37
CA ILE A 58 1.77 9.91 6.41
C ILE A 58 2.46 11.06 7.15
N THR A 59 2.14 12.29 6.77
CA THR A 59 2.69 13.50 7.39
C THR A 59 2.31 13.60 8.87
N ALA A 60 1.07 13.24 9.22
CA ALA A 60 0.62 13.23 10.61
C ALA A 60 1.35 12.18 11.48
N TYR A 61 1.71 11.04 10.91
CA TYR A 61 2.40 9.97 11.65
C TYR A 61 3.92 10.16 11.73
N TYR A 62 4.54 10.68 10.67
CA TYR A 62 5.99 10.71 10.54
C TYR A 62 6.59 12.11 10.40
N SER A 63 5.77 13.16 10.47
CA SER A 63 6.13 14.56 10.17
C SER A 63 6.46 14.81 8.69
N GLU A 64 6.71 16.09 8.35
CA GLU A 64 7.21 16.52 7.03
C GLU A 64 8.61 15.96 6.73
N THR A 65 9.35 15.49 7.73
CA THR A 65 10.67 14.87 7.56
C THR A 65 10.67 13.45 8.14
N PRO A 66 10.08 12.46 7.44
CA PRO A 66 9.96 11.08 7.93
C PRO A 66 11.30 10.43 8.29
N GLN A 67 12.40 10.83 7.64
CA GLN A 67 13.74 10.33 7.94
C GLN A 67 14.15 10.54 9.41
N ASN A 68 13.70 11.63 10.03
CA ASN A 68 14.03 11.95 11.43
C ASN A 68 12.99 11.42 12.42
N SER A 69 11.91 10.79 11.94
CA SER A 69 10.87 10.24 12.81
C SER A 69 11.43 9.04 13.59
N PRO A 70 11.28 9.01 14.94
CA PRO A 70 11.63 7.84 15.74
C PRO A 70 10.67 6.66 15.50
N ASP A 71 9.50 6.92 14.94
CA ASP A 71 8.43 5.93 14.72
C ASP A 71 8.55 5.23 13.36
N LEU A 72 9.46 5.70 12.49
CA LEU A 72 9.73 5.07 11.19
C LEU A 72 10.94 4.13 11.30
N ALA A 73 10.71 2.85 11.02
CA ALA A 73 11.78 1.84 11.01
C ALA A 73 12.76 2.02 9.83
N ARG A 74 13.79 1.17 9.79
CA ARG A 74 14.75 1.08 8.69
C ARG A 74 14.68 -0.28 8.00
N ILE A 75 15.15 -0.34 6.77
CA ILE A 75 15.24 -1.61 6.04
C ILE A 75 16.29 -2.49 6.71
N ILE A 76 15.99 -3.78 6.82
CA ILE A 76 16.78 -4.72 7.61
C ILE A 76 18.25 -4.83 7.20
N ASN A 77 18.56 -4.70 5.90
CA ASN A 77 19.91 -4.76 5.36
C ASN A 77 20.03 -4.10 3.98
N GLN A 78 21.27 -4.00 3.48
CA GLN A 78 21.59 -3.38 2.20
C GLN A 78 21.01 -4.12 0.98
N ASP A 79 20.88 -5.44 1.02
CA ASP A 79 20.39 -6.22 -0.13
C ASP A 79 18.89 -5.99 -0.32
N HIS A 80 18.10 -6.02 0.77
CA HIS A 80 16.69 -5.65 0.74
C HIS A 80 16.50 -4.19 0.35
N PHE A 81 17.37 -3.29 0.83
CA PHE A 81 17.33 -1.89 0.45
C PHE A 81 17.54 -1.71 -1.06
N LYS A 82 18.60 -2.29 -1.63
CA LYS A 82 18.90 -2.19 -3.07
C LYS A 82 17.77 -2.76 -3.92
N ARG A 83 17.19 -3.90 -3.51
CA ARG A 83 16.03 -4.49 -4.17
C ARG A 83 14.86 -3.51 -4.20
N LEU A 84 14.48 -2.95 -3.04
CA LEU A 84 13.37 -1.98 -2.93
C LEU A 84 13.60 -0.72 -3.77
N VAL A 85 14.82 -0.18 -3.75
CA VAL A 85 15.17 0.98 -4.60
C VAL A 85 15.04 0.64 -6.08
N GLY A 86 15.40 -0.58 -6.49
CA GLY A 86 15.23 -1.05 -7.86
C GLY A 86 13.77 -1.23 -8.30
N LEU A 87 12.83 -1.30 -7.37
CA LEU A 87 11.40 -1.37 -7.66
C LEU A 87 10.74 0.02 -7.81
N LEU A 88 11.43 1.10 -7.42
CA LEU A 88 10.90 2.45 -7.50
C LEU A 88 10.88 2.94 -8.95
N ASP A 89 9.71 3.33 -9.41
CA ASP A 89 9.54 4.10 -10.64
C ASP A 89 9.32 5.58 -10.28
N ALA A 90 10.35 6.41 -10.52
CA ALA A 90 10.35 7.82 -10.16
C ALA A 90 9.23 8.61 -10.85
N ASP A 91 8.82 8.21 -12.06
CA ASP A 91 7.77 8.90 -12.82
C ASP A 91 6.37 8.65 -12.23
N LYS A 92 6.23 7.61 -11.41
CA LYS A 92 4.99 7.22 -10.72
C LYS A 92 4.94 7.68 -9.26
N VAL A 93 6.02 8.24 -8.73
CA VAL A 93 6.04 8.72 -7.32
C VAL A 93 5.15 9.94 -7.17
N VAL A 94 4.12 9.82 -6.34
CA VAL A 94 3.23 10.96 -5.97
C VAL A 94 3.46 11.45 -4.54
N HIS A 95 4.19 10.69 -3.73
CA HIS A 95 4.61 11.05 -2.37
C HIS A 95 5.83 10.22 -1.96
N GLY A 96 6.73 10.81 -1.19
CA GLY A 96 7.96 10.15 -0.74
C GLY A 96 9.00 10.02 -1.85
N GLY A 97 9.56 8.82 -2.00
CA GLY A 97 10.59 8.49 -2.99
C GLY A 97 12.03 8.81 -2.56
N GLN A 98 12.24 9.50 -1.44
CA GLN A 98 13.58 9.74 -0.90
C GLN A 98 14.16 8.45 -0.33
N THR A 99 15.46 8.25 -0.55
CA THR A 99 16.18 7.09 -0.06
C THR A 99 17.56 7.50 0.45
N ASP A 100 18.08 6.77 1.43
CA ASP A 100 19.42 6.96 1.97
C ASP A 100 20.01 5.58 2.29
N ALA A 101 21.05 5.21 1.54
CA ALA A 101 21.71 3.92 1.64
C ALA A 101 22.55 3.77 2.92
N ASP A 102 23.05 4.87 3.48
CA ASP A 102 23.90 4.84 4.67
C ASP A 102 23.08 4.51 5.92
N THR A 103 21.85 5.02 5.97
CA THR A 103 20.91 4.77 7.08
C THR A 103 19.86 3.70 6.78
N LEU A 104 19.92 3.06 5.60
CA LEU A 104 18.93 2.08 5.11
C LEU A 104 17.49 2.63 5.16
N TYR A 105 17.35 3.92 4.82
CA TYR A 105 16.11 4.66 4.89
C TYR A 105 15.43 4.72 3.52
N ILE A 106 14.15 4.39 3.49
CA ILE A 106 13.27 4.64 2.36
C ILE A 106 12.05 5.39 2.91
N ALA A 107 11.73 6.55 2.33
CA ALA A 107 10.55 7.33 2.72
C ALA A 107 9.26 6.51 2.50
N PRO A 108 8.20 6.72 3.32
CA PRO A 108 6.87 6.23 3.01
C PRO A 108 6.46 6.71 1.61
N THR A 109 6.42 5.78 0.65
CA THR A 109 6.30 6.11 -0.77
C THR A 109 4.98 5.62 -1.31
N ILE A 110 4.29 6.47 -2.08
CA ILE A 110 3.08 6.12 -2.83
C ILE A 110 3.44 6.23 -4.31
N LEU A 111 3.25 5.12 -5.04
CA LEU A 111 3.32 5.08 -6.50
C LEU A 111 1.90 5.07 -7.05
N ASP A 112 1.61 5.99 -7.98
CA ASP A 112 0.31 6.09 -8.62
C ASP A 112 0.39 5.68 -10.09
N GLN A 113 -0.77 5.37 -10.70
CA GLN A 113 -0.86 4.89 -12.08
C GLN A 113 -0.02 3.62 -12.32
N VAL A 114 0.01 2.74 -11.32
CA VAL A 114 0.67 1.43 -11.42
C VAL A 114 -0.23 0.49 -12.22
N THR A 115 0.37 -0.35 -13.05
CA THR A 115 -0.32 -1.44 -13.75
C THR A 115 0.17 -2.80 -13.24
N MET A 116 -0.58 -3.86 -13.51
CA MET A 116 -0.22 -5.21 -13.07
C MET A 116 1.06 -5.74 -13.70
N GLU A 117 1.49 -5.15 -14.81
CA GLU A 117 2.69 -5.49 -15.56
C GLU A 117 3.95 -4.77 -15.05
N ASP A 118 3.81 -3.77 -14.17
CA ASP A 118 4.95 -3.05 -13.62
C ASP A 118 5.84 -3.98 -12.79
N VAL A 119 7.16 -3.70 -12.79
CA VAL A 119 8.16 -4.51 -12.08
C VAL A 119 7.83 -4.67 -10.59
N ILE A 120 7.30 -3.61 -9.95
CA ILE A 120 6.90 -3.63 -8.54
C ILE A 120 5.76 -4.63 -8.24
N MET A 121 5.02 -5.04 -9.26
CA MET A 121 3.95 -6.03 -9.14
C MET A 121 4.44 -7.47 -9.31
N GLY A 122 5.67 -7.67 -9.80
CA GLY A 122 6.25 -8.98 -10.07
C GLY A 122 6.78 -9.76 -8.87
N GLU A 123 6.91 -9.14 -7.69
CA GLU A 123 7.32 -9.79 -6.44
C GLU A 123 6.71 -9.12 -5.20
N GLU A 124 6.80 -9.75 -4.03
CA GLU A 124 6.39 -9.15 -2.75
C GLU A 124 7.28 -7.95 -2.40
N ILE A 125 6.67 -6.81 -2.05
CA ILE A 125 7.42 -5.56 -1.86
C ILE A 125 8.19 -5.65 -0.54
N PHE A 126 7.52 -5.97 0.56
CA PHE A 126 8.15 -6.07 1.89
C PHE A 126 8.97 -4.82 2.26
N GLY A 127 8.38 -3.65 2.05
CA GLY A 127 9.00 -2.34 2.22
C GLY A 127 7.98 -1.20 2.16
N PRO A 128 8.41 0.05 2.41
CA PRO A 128 7.53 1.20 2.60
C PRO A 128 7.15 1.84 1.25
N ILE A 129 6.74 1.03 0.26
CA ILE A 129 6.34 1.46 -1.08
C ILE A 129 4.94 0.92 -1.37
N LEU A 130 3.96 1.79 -1.57
CA LEU A 130 2.57 1.44 -1.85
C LEU A 130 2.21 1.74 -3.31
N PRO A 131 2.12 0.73 -4.18
CA PRO A 131 1.52 0.87 -5.50
C PRO A 131 0.01 1.05 -5.40
N VAL A 132 -0.52 1.99 -6.17
CA VAL A 132 -1.96 2.28 -6.30
C VAL A 132 -2.41 1.99 -7.71
N ILE A 133 -3.44 1.16 -7.82
CA ILE A 133 -4.07 0.72 -9.07
C ILE A 133 -5.55 1.08 -8.98
N THR A 134 -6.10 1.70 -10.03
CA THR A 134 -7.52 2.06 -10.08
C THR A 134 -8.35 0.95 -10.72
N PHE A 135 -9.59 0.79 -10.26
CA PHE A 135 -10.62 -0.03 -10.93
C PHE A 135 -11.91 0.79 -11.13
N GLU A 136 -12.76 0.40 -12.07
CA GLU A 136 -14.05 1.02 -12.35
C GLU A 136 -15.20 0.34 -11.59
N ASN A 137 -15.12 -0.97 -11.39
CA ASN A 137 -16.11 -1.72 -10.61
C ASN A 137 -15.48 -2.89 -9.83
N LEU A 138 -16.23 -3.43 -8.86
CA LEU A 138 -15.70 -4.48 -7.98
C LEU A 138 -15.36 -5.78 -8.73
N GLU A 139 -16.06 -6.09 -9.83
CA GLU A 139 -15.79 -7.30 -10.62
C GLU A 139 -14.39 -7.22 -11.26
N GLU A 140 -14.05 -6.08 -11.86
CA GLU A 140 -12.70 -5.80 -12.37
C GLU A 140 -11.63 -5.93 -11.26
N ALA A 141 -11.89 -5.39 -10.07
CA ALA A 141 -10.95 -5.52 -8.94
C ALA A 141 -10.74 -6.99 -8.54
N LEU A 142 -11.78 -7.82 -8.59
CA LEU A 142 -11.68 -9.25 -8.29
C LEU A 142 -10.94 -10.01 -9.39
N GLU A 143 -11.18 -9.68 -10.66
CA GLU A 143 -10.45 -10.26 -11.80
C GLU A 143 -8.95 -9.95 -11.72
N MET A 144 -8.60 -8.70 -11.41
CA MET A 144 -7.22 -8.26 -11.17
C MET A 144 -6.54 -9.11 -10.08
N ILE A 145 -7.23 -9.41 -8.99
CA ILE A 145 -6.69 -10.24 -7.90
C ILE A 145 -6.53 -11.70 -8.32
N GLN A 146 -7.50 -12.25 -9.04
CA GLN A 146 -7.49 -13.64 -9.52
C GLN A 146 -6.38 -13.88 -10.55
N MET A 147 -6.10 -12.90 -11.40
CA MET A 147 -5.05 -13.00 -12.42
C MET A 147 -3.64 -12.89 -11.84
N ASN A 148 -3.47 -12.35 -10.64
CA ASN A 148 -2.17 -12.20 -10.02
C ASN A 148 -1.72 -13.53 -9.36
N PRO A 149 -0.71 -14.23 -9.91
CA PRO A 149 -0.27 -15.54 -9.42
C PRO A 149 0.38 -15.48 -8.03
N LEU A 150 0.77 -14.28 -7.58
CA LEU A 150 1.36 -14.04 -6.27
C LEU A 150 0.34 -13.63 -5.21
N SER A 151 -0.95 -13.54 -5.56
CA SER A 151 -2.01 -13.20 -4.61
C SER A 151 -2.11 -14.27 -3.52
N PHE A 152 -1.60 -13.95 -2.32
CA PHE A 152 -1.92 -14.73 -1.13
C PHE A 152 -3.37 -14.42 -0.76
N HIS A 153 -4.26 -15.42 -0.81
CA HIS A 153 -5.67 -15.26 -0.44
C HIS A 153 -5.78 -15.04 1.08
N PRO A 154 -5.80 -13.77 1.53
CA PRO A 154 -7.07 -13.07 1.73
C PRO A 154 -6.98 -11.57 1.36
N GLY A 155 -7.56 -11.16 0.23
CA GLY A 155 -7.72 -9.73 -0.07
C GLY A 155 -8.61 -9.04 0.97
N ARG A 156 -8.22 -7.84 1.44
CA ARG A 156 -8.98 -7.07 2.42
C ARG A 156 -9.78 -5.97 1.71
N ILE A 157 -11.09 -5.94 1.95
CA ILE A 157 -12.01 -4.91 1.42
C ILE A 157 -12.37 -3.93 2.54
N ILE A 158 -12.29 -2.63 2.28
CA ILE A 158 -12.61 -1.55 3.22
C ILE A 158 -13.90 -0.84 2.76
N ARG A 159 -14.93 -0.77 3.63
CA ARG A 159 -16.27 -0.20 3.33
C ARG A 159 -16.83 0.69 4.44
N LYS A 160 -17.92 1.42 4.13
CA LYS A 160 -18.61 2.43 4.98
C LYS A 160 -18.80 2.09 6.45
N LYS A 161 -18.99 0.80 6.77
CA LYS A 161 -19.42 0.34 8.10
C LYS A 161 -18.29 -0.14 9.00
N ASP A 162 -17.04 -0.07 8.55
CA ASP A 162 -15.91 -0.62 9.30
C ASP A 162 -15.50 0.30 10.45
N ASN A 163 -16.41 0.57 11.40
CA ASN A 163 -16.18 1.38 12.60
C ASN A 163 -16.03 0.53 13.89
N CYS A 164 -16.03 -0.80 13.80
CA CYS A 164 -15.86 -1.69 14.95
C CYS A 164 -15.25 -3.05 14.56
N ARG A 165 -14.08 -3.37 15.14
CA ARG A 165 -13.52 -4.71 15.46
C ARG A 165 -13.40 -5.82 14.39
N SER A 166 -13.85 -5.64 13.16
CA SER A 166 -13.64 -6.63 12.10
C SER A 166 -13.26 -5.93 10.82
N ALA A 167 -11.97 -5.93 10.49
CA ALA A 167 -11.58 -6.04 9.09
C ALA A 167 -12.40 -7.22 8.54
N ILE A 168 -13.15 -7.01 7.47
CA ILE A 168 -14.00 -8.05 6.89
C ILE A 168 -13.08 -9.19 6.44
N TRP A 169 -12.96 -10.21 7.29
CA TRP A 169 -12.47 -11.53 6.91
C TRP A 169 -13.54 -12.11 6.01
N TRP A 170 -13.15 -12.49 4.79
CA TRP A 170 -14.00 -13.03 3.72
C TRP A 170 -15.27 -13.74 4.22
N ARG A 171 -16.43 -13.26 3.75
CA ARG A 171 -17.59 -14.12 3.51
C ARG A 171 -17.46 -14.59 2.07
N MET A 172 -17.10 -15.86 1.87
CA MET A 172 -17.20 -16.50 0.56
C MET A 172 -18.59 -16.25 -0.01
N TYR A 173 -18.66 -15.70 -1.22
CA TYR A 173 -19.87 -15.75 -2.03
C TYR A 173 -20.25 -17.23 -2.20
N GLN A 174 -21.38 -17.62 -1.60
CA GLN A 174 -22.21 -18.72 -2.09
C GLN A 174 -23.24 -18.12 -3.04
#